data_AF-A0A2T0R5K8-F1
#
_entry.id   AF-A0A2T0R5K8-F1
#
_cell.length_a   1.000
_cell.length_b   1.000
_cell.length_c   1.000
_cell.angle_alpha   90.00
_cell.angle_beta   90.00
_cell.angle_gamma   90.00
#
_symmetry.space_group_name_H-M   'P 1'
#
loop_
_entity.id
_entity.type
_entity.pdbx_description
1 polymer ?
#
loop_
_entity_poly.entity_id
_entity_poly.type
_entity_poly.pdbx_seq_one_letter_code
_entity_poly.pdbx_strand_id
1 'polypeptide(L)'
;MVRRALPVVVAAVLLAFAAVVLLRQPPATTAAGRVTEARPGRVCLRTAGHDVCLDSRHVEHLRVAGLHAGDCADVTWTGDLVVAESLVSVVAAPCQPA
;
A
#
# COMPACT_ATOMS: atom_id res chain seq x y z
N MET A 1 -10.47 4.32 -49.75
CA MET A 1 -10.31 5.14 -48.53
C MET A 1 -10.23 4.22 -47.31
N VAL A 2 -9.08 3.57 -47.04
CA VAL A 2 -8.94 2.56 -45.96
C VAL A 2 -7.58 2.73 -45.27
N ARG A 3 -7.29 3.93 -44.75
CA ARG A 3 -6.02 4.18 -44.02
C ARG A 3 -6.18 4.93 -42.70
N ARG A 4 -7.38 5.42 -42.37
CA ARG A 4 -7.65 6.21 -41.15
C ARG A 4 -8.29 5.43 -40.00
N ALA A 5 -8.80 4.22 -40.23
CA ALA A 5 -9.48 3.44 -39.19
C ALA A 5 -8.51 2.65 -38.28
N LEU A 6 -7.36 2.23 -38.80
CA LEU A 6 -6.36 1.45 -38.06
C LEU A 6 -5.85 2.14 -36.77
N PRO A 7 -5.45 3.43 -36.79
CA PRO A 7 -4.95 4.09 -35.57
C PRO A 7 -6.05 4.29 -34.52
N VAL A 8 -7.30 4.45 -34.94
CA VAL A 8 -8.43 4.65 -34.02
C VAL A 8 -8.77 3.37 -33.28
N VAL A 9 -8.76 2.22 -33.98
CA VAL A 9 -9.00 0.91 -33.34
C VAL A 9 -7.87 0.57 -32.37
N VAL A 10 -6.61 0.81 -32.76
CA VAL A 10 -5.45 0.58 -31.86
C VAL A 10 -5.52 1.47 -30.62
N ALA A 11 -5.84 2.76 -30.78
CA ALA A 11 -6.01 3.67 -29.64
C ALA A 11 -7.15 3.24 -28.72
N ALA A 12 -8.29 2.80 -29.27
CA ALA A 12 -9.42 2.32 -28.49
C ALA A 12 -9.08 1.03 -27.70
N VAL A 13 -8.33 0.11 -28.30
CA VAL A 13 -7.87 -1.12 -27.62
C VAL A 13 -6.89 -0.79 -26.50
N LEU A 14 -5.94 0.13 -26.73
CA LEU A 14 -5.00 0.57 -25.70
C LEU A 14 -5.70 1.28 -24.53
N LEU A 15 -6.70 2.13 -24.81
CA LEU A 15 -7.50 2.79 -23.79
C LEU A 15 -8.34 1.78 -22.98
N ALA A 16 -8.96 0.81 -23.64
CA ALA A 16 -9.71 -0.24 -22.97
C ALA A 16 -8.79 -1.11 -22.09
N PHE A 17 -7.59 -1.44 -22.57
CA PHE A 17 -6.63 -2.21 -21.81
C PHE A 17 -6.10 -1.42 -20.60
N ALA A 18 -5.79 -0.13 -20.77
CA ALA A 18 -5.40 0.75 -19.68
C ALA A 18 -6.51 0.90 -18.62
N ALA A 19 -7.77 1.03 -19.05
CA ALA A 19 -8.92 1.08 -18.15
C ALA A 19 -9.07 -0.23 -17.36
N VAL A 20 -8.92 -1.39 -18.02
CA VAL A 20 -8.95 -2.71 -17.36
C VAL A 20 -7.80 -2.87 -16.36
N VAL A 21 -6.60 -2.38 -16.68
CA VAL A 21 -5.45 -2.41 -15.76
C VAL A 21 -5.72 -1.53 -14.53
N LEU A 22 -6.26 -0.31 -14.72
CA LEU A 22 -6.60 0.59 -13.62
C LEU A 22 -7.73 0.05 -12.73
N LEU A 23 -8.75 -0.61 -13.32
CA LEU A 23 -9.85 -1.22 -12.58
C LEU A 23 -9.44 -2.48 -11.81
N ARG A 24 -8.34 -3.13 -12.20
CA ARG A 24 -7.85 -4.36 -11.55
C ARG A 24 -6.83 -4.11 -10.44
N GLN A 25 -6.44 -2.86 -10.20
CA GLN A 25 -5.59 -2.57 -9.05
C GLN A 25 -6.46 -2.67 -7.80
N PRO A 26 -6.11 -3.54 -6.83
CA PRO A 26 -6.84 -3.61 -5.58
C PRO A 26 -6.80 -2.24 -4.91
N PRO A 27 -7.93 -1.75 -4.35
CA PRO A 27 -7.98 -0.43 -3.73
C PRO A 27 -6.92 -0.36 -2.63
N ALA A 28 -6.07 0.66 -2.66
CA ALA A 28 -5.12 0.88 -1.58
C ALA A 28 -5.84 1.60 -0.44
N THR A 29 -5.81 1.02 0.75
CA THR A 29 -6.35 1.64 1.96
C THR A 29 -5.19 2.19 2.78
N THR A 30 -5.28 3.44 3.23
CA THR A 30 -4.28 4.06 4.12
C THR A 30 -4.95 4.38 5.44
N ALA A 31 -4.30 4.02 6.54
CA ALA A 31 -4.75 4.38 7.88
C ALA A 31 -3.58 4.86 8.73
N ALA A 32 -3.89 5.75 9.66
CA ALA A 32 -2.96 6.15 10.69
C ALA A 32 -2.71 4.96 11.63
N GLY A 33 -1.44 4.72 11.91
CA GLY A 33 -0.96 3.70 12.82
C GLY A 33 0.08 4.25 13.78
N ARG A 34 0.30 3.52 14.87
CA ARG A 34 1.40 3.78 15.80
C ARG A 34 2.33 2.60 15.86
N VAL A 35 3.63 2.83 15.76
CA VAL A 35 4.63 1.79 15.95
C VAL A 35 4.67 1.43 17.43
N THR A 36 4.30 0.20 17.76
CA THR A 36 4.36 -0.32 19.15
C THR A 36 5.68 -0.99 19.45
N GLU A 37 6.31 -1.58 18.42
CA GLU A 37 7.62 -2.21 18.53
C GLU A 37 8.39 -2.04 17.22
N ALA A 38 9.67 -1.65 17.30
CA ALA A 38 10.57 -1.61 16.16
C ALA A 38 11.89 -2.29 16.55
N ARG A 39 12.17 -3.45 15.95
CA ARG A 39 13.40 -4.21 16.11
C ARG A 39 13.96 -4.63 14.74
N PRO A 40 15.26 -4.93 14.65
CA PRO A 40 15.81 -5.53 13.44
C PRO A 40 15.03 -6.80 13.08
N GLY A 41 14.34 -6.79 11.93
CA GLY A 41 13.53 -7.92 11.47
C GLY A 41 12.19 -8.13 12.19
N ARG A 42 11.70 -7.17 12.97
CA ARG A 42 10.31 -7.20 13.48
C ARG A 42 9.76 -5.81 13.71
N VAL A 43 8.59 -5.53 13.17
CA VAL A 43 7.88 -4.25 13.40
C VAL A 43 6.44 -4.55 13.78
N CYS A 44 5.98 -4.04 14.92
CA CYS A 44 4.59 -4.09 15.30
C CYS A 44 3.97 -2.70 15.22
N LEU A 45 2.77 -2.66 14.65
CA LEU A 45 1.99 -1.45 14.39
C LEU A 45 0.61 -1.65 15.01
N ARG A 46 0.09 -0.62 15.67
CA ARG A 46 -1.30 -0.57 16.10
C ARG A 46 -2.07 0.34 15.16
N THR A 47 -3.06 -0.21 14.45
CA THR A 47 -3.87 0.49 13.47
C THR A 47 -5.34 0.21 13.75
N ALA A 48 -6.18 1.25 13.85
CA ALA A 48 -7.63 1.11 14.05
C ALA A 48 -8.05 0.14 15.19
N GLY A 49 -7.26 0.05 16.27
CA GLY A 49 -7.55 -0.82 17.42
C GLY A 49 -7.03 -2.26 17.31
N HIS A 50 -6.34 -2.62 16.22
CA HIS A 50 -5.72 -3.93 16.02
C HIS A 50 -4.20 -3.81 15.99
N ASP A 51 -3.51 -4.84 16.49
CA ASP A 51 -2.05 -4.97 16.35
C ASP A 51 -1.71 -5.82 15.13
N VAL A 52 -0.83 -5.29 14.28
CA VAL A 52 -0.24 -5.98 13.15
C VAL A 52 1.26 -6.07 13.40
N CYS A 53 1.76 -7.29 13.61
CA CYS A 53 3.18 -7.55 13.76
C CYS A 53 3.74 -8.19 12.48
N LEU A 54 4.78 -7.58 11.96
CA LEU A 54 5.50 -7.97 10.75
C LEU A 54 6.83 -8.57 11.17
N ASP A 55 7.15 -9.75 10.67
CA ASP A 55 8.47 -10.35 10.83
C ASP A 55 9.40 -10.02 9.65
N SER A 56 10.66 -10.45 9.75
CA SER A 56 11.70 -10.18 8.76
C SER A 56 11.36 -10.63 7.35
N ARG A 57 10.59 -11.72 7.20
CA ARG A 57 10.18 -12.25 5.90
C ARG A 57 9.10 -11.38 5.27
N HIS A 58 8.28 -10.72 6.09
CA HIS A 58 7.26 -9.78 5.62
C HIS A 58 7.84 -8.39 5.35
N VAL A 59 8.87 -7.95 6.09
CA VAL A 59 9.50 -6.62 5.90
C VAL A 59 10.56 -6.53 4.80
N GLU A 60 10.96 -7.64 4.16
CA GLU A 60 11.95 -7.57 3.06
C GLU A 60 11.50 -6.70 1.88
N HIS A 61 10.19 -6.60 1.64
CA HIS A 61 9.61 -5.78 0.59
C HIS A 61 9.08 -4.43 1.09
N LEU A 62 9.06 -4.21 2.40
CA LEU A 62 8.50 -3.02 3.01
C LEU A 62 9.56 -1.93 3.15
N ARG A 63 9.22 -0.75 2.67
CA ARG A 63 9.98 0.47 2.96
C ARG A 63 9.68 0.92 4.39
N VAL A 64 10.38 0.34 5.36
CA VAL A 64 10.36 0.77 6.76
C VAL A 64 11.57 1.68 6.98
N ALA A 65 11.40 2.99 6.75
CA ALA A 65 12.50 3.95 6.91
C ALA A 65 12.36 4.73 8.22
N GLY A 66 13.34 4.62 9.11
CA GLY A 66 13.53 5.54 10.24
C GLY A 66 12.49 5.49 11.36
N LEU A 67 11.67 4.45 11.42
CA LEU A 67 10.61 4.28 12.41
C LEU A 67 11.13 3.72 13.73
N HIS A 68 10.75 4.34 14.84
CA HIS A 68 11.03 3.92 16.20
C HIS A 68 9.71 3.59 16.93
N ALA A 69 9.81 2.80 18.00
CA ALA A 69 8.66 2.54 18.86
C ALA A 69 8.12 3.86 19.45
N GLY A 70 6.82 4.09 19.30
CA GLY A 70 6.13 5.30 19.71
C GLY A 70 5.83 6.27 18.56
N ASP A 71 6.49 6.13 17.42
CA ASP A 71 6.28 6.97 16.24
C ASP A 71 4.89 6.72 15.63
N CYS A 72 4.33 7.77 15.04
CA CYS A 72 3.14 7.67 14.21
C CYS A 72 3.55 7.42 12.76
N ALA A 73 2.76 6.61 12.07
CA ALA A 73 3.02 6.24 10.70
C ALA A 73 1.73 6.13 9.89
N ASP A 74 1.80 6.51 8.63
CA ASP A 74 0.81 6.16 7.64
C ASP A 74 1.11 4.75 7.14
N VAL A 75 0.12 3.89 7.30
CA VAL A 75 0.21 2.48 6.97
C VAL A 75 -0.71 2.24 5.77
N THR A 76 -0.16 1.71 4.68
CA THR A 76 -0.91 1.47 3.44
C THR A 76 -0.99 -0.02 3.15
N TRP A 77 -2.19 -0.52 2.86
CA TRP A 77 -2.46 -1.89 2.44
C TRP A 77 -3.02 -1.95 1.03
N THR A 78 -2.77 -3.05 0.32
CA THR A 78 -3.48 -3.42 -0.90
C THR A 78 -4.75 -4.19 -0.56
N GLY A 79 -5.89 -3.70 -1.05
CA GLY A 79 -7.20 -4.29 -0.82
C GLY A 79 -7.83 -3.84 0.51
N ASP A 80 -8.90 -4.55 0.88
CA ASP A 80 -9.75 -4.21 2.02
C ASP A 80 -9.39 -4.96 3.32
N LEU A 81 -8.43 -5.89 3.24
CA LEU A 81 -8.02 -6.71 4.38
C LEU A 81 -6.79 -6.12 5.06
N VAL A 82 -6.89 -5.88 6.37
CA VAL A 82 -5.78 -5.44 7.23
C VAL A 82 -5.03 -6.67 7.74
N VAL A 83 -4.10 -7.18 6.94
CA VAL A 83 -3.24 -8.33 7.27
C VAL A 83 -1.78 -8.01 6.89
N ALA A 84 -0.83 -8.83 7.34
CA ALA A 84 0.59 -8.59 7.09
C ALA A 84 0.95 -8.67 5.60
N GLU A 85 0.31 -9.59 4.87
CA GLU A 85 0.56 -9.88 3.47
C GLU A 85 0.03 -8.80 2.52
N SER A 86 -0.96 -8.03 2.96
CA SER A 86 -1.50 -6.90 2.18
C SER A 86 -0.74 -5.61 2.44
N LEU A 87 0.23 -5.58 3.36
CA LEU A 87 0.93 -4.35 3.70
C LEU A 87 1.91 -3.92 2.60
N VAL A 88 1.80 -2.66 2.17
CA VAL A 88 2.56 -2.09 1.04
C VAL A 88 3.65 -1.13 1.51
N SER A 89 3.33 -0.27 2.47
CA SER A 89 4.26 0.73 2.98
C SER A 89 3.91 1.20 4.38
N VAL A 90 4.95 1.58 5.12
CA VAL A 90 4.84 2.20 6.44
C VAL A 90 5.73 3.43 6.44
N VAL A 91 5.14 4.62 6.46
CA VAL A 91 5.87 5.88 6.34
C VAL A 91 5.65 6.70 7.60
N ALA A 92 6.71 7.26 8.18
CA ALA A 92 6.60 8.14 9.33
C ALA A 92 5.67 9.32 9.01
N ALA A 93 4.73 9.57 9.92
CA ALA A 93 3.71 10.60 9.80
C ALA A 93 3.61 11.39 11.11
N PRO A 94 3.23 12.68 11.07
CA PRO A 94 2.98 13.43 12.29
C PRO A 94 1.84 12.77 13.09
N CYS A 95 2.01 12.65 14.41
CA CYS A 95 0.94 12.17 15.27
C CYS A 95 -0.23 13.15 15.24
N GLN A 96 -1.32 12.78 14.57
CA GLN A 96 -2.56 13.54 14.65
C GLN A 96 -3.23 13.25 16.01
N PRO A 97 -3.71 14.28 16.72
CA PRO A 97 -4.60 14.06 17.85
C PRO A 97 -5.89 13.43 17.32
N ALA A 98 -6.33 12.36 17.99
CA ALA A 98 -7.58 11.65 17.70
C ALA A 98 -8.82 12.55 17.90
#